data_AF-A0A4Q4CGS9-F1
#
_entry.id   AF-A0A4Q4CGS9-F1
#
_cell.length_a   1.000
_cell.length_b   1.000
_cell.length_c   1.000
_cell.angle_alpha   90.00
_cell.angle_beta   90.00
_cell.angle_gamma   90.00
#
_symmetry.space_group_name_H-M   'P 1'
#
loop_
_entity.id
_entity.type
_entity.pdbx_description
1 polymer ?
#
loop_
_entity_poly.entity_id
_entity_poly.type
_entity_poly.pdbx_seq_one_letter_code
_entity_poly.pdbx_strand_id
1 'polypeptide(L)'
;MIKGNPMKVVSLSKRKGGVFSTVTACNLAVAAAADGLSVVVVDLNIQQRSAAKWGERRAARTEGGPAVVAASAEQLAPLLAALRTECDL
;
A
#
# COMPACT_ATOMS: atom_id res chain seq x y z
N MET A 1 26.60 13.01 -0.87
CA MET A 1 25.64 11.88 -0.70
C MET A 1 24.35 12.45 -0.16
N ILE A 2 23.29 12.54 -0.97
CA ILE A 2 21.98 13.02 -0.50
C ILE A 2 21.37 11.86 0.30
N LYS A 3 21.09 12.07 1.60
CA LYS A 3 20.29 11.13 2.38
C LYS A 3 18.92 11.04 1.72
N GLY A 4 18.53 9.86 1.26
CA GLY A 4 17.17 9.60 0.78
C GLY A 4 16.16 10.03 1.84
N ASN A 5 15.02 10.59 1.41
CA ASN A 5 13.98 11.04 2.31
C ASN A 5 13.48 9.82 3.11
N PRO A 6 13.26 9.90 4.44
CA PRO A 6 12.84 8.74 5.21
C PRO A 6 11.43 8.31 4.77
N MET A 7 11.23 6.98 4.62
CA MET A 7 9.93 6.36 4.31
C MET A 7 8.81 6.99 5.16
N LYS A 8 7.73 7.38 4.49
CA LYS A 8 6.52 7.89 5.13
C LYS A 8 5.50 6.76 5.24
N VAL A 9 4.61 6.84 6.22
CA VAL A 9 3.53 5.87 6.41
C VAL A 9 2.23 6.63 6.53
N VAL A 10 1.26 6.30 5.68
CA VAL A 10 -0.10 6.86 5.72
C VAL A 10 -1.08 5.75 6.06
N SER A 11 -1.78 5.89 7.18
CA SER A 11 -2.81 4.94 7.60
C SER A 11 -4.21 5.47 7.28
N LEU A 12 -4.98 4.71 6.50
CA LEU A 12 -6.40 4.97 6.27
C LEU A 12 -7.25 4.04 7.13
N SER A 13 -7.69 4.55 8.27
CA SER A 13 -8.48 3.81 9.26
C SER A 13 -9.93 4.27 9.26
N LYS A 14 -10.86 3.34 9.50
CA LYS A 14 -12.30 3.62 9.54
C LYS A 14 -13.04 2.61 10.41
N ARG A 15 -14.22 3.00 10.91
CA ARG A 15 -15.09 2.13 11.73
C ARG A 15 -16.19 1.40 10.96
N LYS A 16 -16.50 1.80 9.72
CA LYS A 16 -17.62 1.24 8.92
C LYS A 16 -17.17 0.85 7.52
N GLY A 17 -17.67 -0.26 6.97
CA GLY A 17 -17.53 -0.58 5.54
C GLY A 17 -18.09 0.51 4.61
N GLY A 18 -17.65 0.53 3.35
CA GLY A 18 -18.29 1.36 2.31
C GLY A 18 -17.96 2.86 2.26
N VAL A 19 -17.15 3.42 3.17
CA VAL A 19 -16.73 4.86 3.13
C VAL A 19 -15.52 5.12 2.23
N PHE A 20 -15.31 4.32 1.19
CA PHE A 20 -14.26 4.50 0.18
C PHE A 20 -12.79 4.46 0.63
N SER A 21 -12.46 4.16 1.90
CA SER A 21 -11.05 4.11 2.37
C SER A 21 -10.10 3.26 1.50
N THR A 22 -10.54 2.08 1.04
CA THR A 22 -9.73 1.22 0.15
C THR A 22 -9.55 1.86 -1.22
N VAL A 23 -10.57 2.51 -1.75
CA VAL A 23 -10.50 3.22 -3.03
C VAL A 23 -9.54 4.39 -2.92
N THR A 24 -9.62 5.18 -1.83
CA THR A 24 -8.69 6.27 -1.54
C THR A 24 -7.25 5.75 -1.41
N ALA A 25 -7.02 4.66 -0.69
CA ALA A 25 -5.69 4.05 -0.56
C ALA A 25 -5.09 3.68 -1.93
N CYS A 26 -5.84 2.94 -2.75
CA CYS A 26 -5.39 2.50 -4.05
C CYS A 26 -5.10 3.68 -5.00
N ASN A 27 -5.98 4.68 -5.05
CA ASN A 27 -5.79 5.84 -5.93
C ASN A 27 -4.64 6.74 -5.46
N LEU A 28 -4.49 6.93 -4.15
CA LEU A 28 -3.34 7.66 -3.59
C LEU A 28 -2.03 6.98 -3.97
N ALA A 29 -1.96 5.65 -3.84
CA ALA A 29 -0.76 4.90 -4.18
C ALA A 29 -0.46 4.92 -5.69
N VAL A 30 -1.49 4.90 -6.55
CA VAL A 30 -1.31 5.07 -8.01
C VAL A 30 -0.79 6.45 -8.34
N ALA A 31 -1.35 7.52 -7.75
CA ALA A 31 -0.88 8.88 -7.96
C ALA A 31 0.58 9.06 -7.51
N ALA A 32 0.91 8.58 -6.31
CA ALA A 32 2.26 8.63 -5.78
C ALA A 32 3.28 7.84 -6.63
N ALA A 33 2.89 6.65 -7.12
CA ALA A 33 3.72 5.90 -8.06
C ALA A 33 3.90 6.62 -9.41
N ALA A 34 2.86 7.32 -9.90
CA ALA A 34 2.95 8.14 -11.10
C ALA A 34 3.88 9.35 -10.93
N ASP A 35 3.99 9.88 -9.70
CA ASP A 35 4.95 10.91 -9.32
C ASP A 35 6.38 10.38 -9.08
N GLY A 36 6.62 9.09 -9.37
CA GLY A 36 7.94 8.46 -9.31
C GLY A 36 8.36 7.97 -7.92
N LEU A 37 7.44 7.92 -6.96
CA LEU A 37 7.72 7.37 -5.62
C LEU A 37 7.66 5.84 -5.62
N SER A 38 8.53 5.21 -4.85
CA SER A 38 8.41 3.79 -4.51
C SER A 38 7.33 3.62 -3.45
N VAL A 39 6.19 3.00 -3.82
CA VAL A 39 4.99 2.95 -2.95
C VAL A 39 4.47 1.54 -2.79
N VAL A 40 4.08 1.21 -1.56
CA VAL A 40 3.42 -0.07 -1.22
C VAL A 40 2.11 0.13 -0.47
N VAL A 41 1.08 -0.60 -0.88
CA VAL A 41 -0.19 -0.67 -0.16
C VAL A 41 -0.19 -1.92 0.72
N VAL A 42 -0.30 -1.73 2.03
CA VAL A 42 -0.46 -2.81 3.00
C VAL A 42 -1.94 -3.00 3.35
N ASP A 43 -2.55 -4.09 2.90
CA ASP A 43 -3.94 -4.45 3.18
C ASP A 43 -4.04 -5.27 4.48
N LEU A 44 -4.44 -4.60 5.56
CA LEU A 44 -4.62 -5.20 6.88
C LEU A 44 -6.02 -5.82 7.09
N ASN A 45 -6.91 -5.75 6.11
CA ASN A 45 -8.25 -6.34 6.23
C ASN A 45 -8.23 -7.79 5.74
N ILE A 46 -7.77 -8.70 6.59
CA ILE A 46 -7.65 -10.13 6.27
C ILE A 46 -9.00 -10.79 5.88
N GLN A 47 -10.14 -10.26 6.34
CA GLN A 47 -11.44 -10.84 5.99
C GLN A 47 -11.91 -10.42 4.59
N GLN A 48 -11.77 -9.15 4.21
CA GLN A 48 -12.28 -8.65 2.93
C GLN A 48 -11.21 -8.65 1.81
N ARG A 49 -9.97 -8.32 2.15
CA ARG A 49 -8.80 -8.26 1.26
C ARG A 49 -9.04 -7.43 -0.01
N SER A 50 -9.78 -6.34 0.12
CA SER A 50 -10.28 -5.58 -1.03
C SER A 50 -9.15 -4.90 -1.83
N ALA A 51 -8.10 -4.39 -1.17
CA ALA A 51 -6.97 -3.80 -1.86
C ALA A 51 -6.10 -4.89 -2.50
N ALA A 52 -5.83 -5.98 -1.78
CA ALA A 52 -5.06 -7.10 -2.31
C ALA A 52 -5.70 -7.70 -3.59
N LYS A 53 -7.01 -7.95 -3.56
CA LYS A 53 -7.77 -8.41 -4.74
C LYS A 53 -7.72 -7.40 -5.90
N TRP A 54 -7.64 -6.11 -5.61
CA TRP A 54 -7.46 -5.08 -6.64
C TRP A 54 -6.06 -5.15 -7.26
N GLY A 55 -5.01 -5.27 -6.45
CA GLY A 55 -3.63 -5.43 -6.91
C GLY A 55 -3.41 -6.69 -7.75
N GLU A 56 -3.92 -7.83 -7.29
CA GLU A 56 -3.88 -9.12 -8.02
C GLU A 56 -4.49 -8.97 -9.43
N ARG A 57 -5.63 -8.27 -9.56
CA ARG A 57 -6.29 -8.03 -10.85
C ARG A 57 -5.53 -7.10 -11.78
N ARG A 58 -4.72 -6.17 -11.26
CA ARG A 58 -3.86 -5.29 -12.06
C ARG A 58 -2.63 -6.03 -12.55
N ALA A 59 -1.99 -6.78 -11.66
CA ALA A 59 -0.85 -7.62 -12.00
C ALA A 59 -1.20 -8.62 -13.12
N ALA A 60 -2.39 -9.24 -13.04
CA ALA A 60 -2.88 -10.15 -14.08
C ALA A 60 -3.11 -9.48 -15.46
N ARG A 61 -3.27 -8.15 -15.51
CA ARG A 61 -3.42 -7.36 -16.75
C ARG A 61 -2.11 -6.73 -17.21
N THR A 62 -1.00 -7.05 -16.53
CA THR A 62 0.31 -6.43 -16.80
C THR A 62 0.30 -4.90 -16.64
N GLU A 63 -0.65 -4.37 -15.86
CA GLU A 63 -0.69 -2.96 -15.50
C GLU A 63 0.37 -2.69 -14.43
N GLY A 64 1.28 -1.76 -14.68
CA GLY A 64 2.22 -1.28 -13.67
C GLY A 64 1.52 -0.56 -12.50
N GLY A 65 2.30 -0.11 -11.51
CA GLY A 65 1.79 0.68 -10.38
C GLY A 65 2.29 0.17 -9.03
N PRO A 66 1.62 0.58 -7.94
CA PRO A 66 2.09 0.26 -6.59
C PRO A 66 1.98 -1.23 -6.28
N ALA A 67 2.94 -1.75 -5.52
CA ALA A 67 2.86 -3.09 -4.95
C ALA A 67 1.72 -3.14 -3.92
N VAL A 68 1.03 -4.27 -3.83
CA VAL A 68 -0.01 -4.49 -2.82
C VAL A 68 0.28 -5.78 -2.08
N VAL A 69 0.37 -5.69 -0.75
CA VAL A 69 0.67 -6.82 0.13
C VAL A 69 -0.46 -6.96 1.15
N ALA A 70 -1.03 -8.15 1.27
CA ALA A 70 -1.93 -8.46 2.37
C ALA A 70 -1.11 -8.90 3.59
N ALA A 71 -1.48 -8.41 4.78
CA ALA A 71 -0.81 -8.75 6.02
C ALA A 71 -1.81 -8.81 7.19
N SER A 72 -1.49 -9.58 8.21
CA SER A 72 -2.16 -9.51 9.51
C SER A 72 -1.59 -8.38 10.37
N ALA A 73 -2.25 -8.06 11.48
CA ALA A 73 -1.79 -7.03 12.40
C ALA A 73 -0.42 -7.38 13.00
N GLU A 74 -0.19 -8.66 13.30
CA GLU A 74 1.06 -9.19 13.88
C GLU A 74 2.23 -9.07 12.90
N GLN A 75 1.94 -9.13 11.60
CA GLN A 75 2.94 -9.02 10.54
C GLN A 75 3.32 -7.57 10.20
N LEU A 76 2.55 -6.58 10.66
CA LEU A 76 2.75 -5.18 10.25
C LEU A 76 4.10 -4.62 10.68
N ALA A 77 4.48 -4.81 11.95
CA ALA A 77 5.74 -4.27 12.47
C ALA A 77 6.98 -4.81 11.74
N PRO A 78 7.17 -6.15 11.57
CA PRO A 78 8.30 -6.66 10.81
C PRO A 78 8.23 -6.27 9.32
N LEU A 79 7.03 -6.17 8.73
CA LEU A 79 6.86 -5.74 7.35
C LEU A 79 7.33 -4.28 7.15
N LEU A 80 6.91 -3.36 8.02
CA LEU A 80 7.35 -1.95 7.95
C LEU A 80 8.87 -1.81 8.14
N ALA A 81 9.48 -2.66 8.96
CA ALA A 81 10.93 -2.66 9.15
C ALA A 81 11.67 -3.05 7.85
N ALA A 82 11.17 -4.04 7.13
CA ALA A 82 11.73 -4.47 5.84
C ALA A 82 11.54 -3.39 4.74
N LEU A 83 10.38 -2.74 4.69
CA LEU A 83 10.05 -1.76 3.66
C LEU A 83 10.79 -0.43 3.82
N ARG A 84 11.32 -0.13 5.01
CA ARG A 84 11.93 1.16 5.35
C ARG A 84 13.10 1.56 4.44
N THR A 85 13.77 0.59 3.82
CA THR A 85 14.89 0.81 2.90
C THR A 85 14.52 0.67 1.43
N GLU A 86 13.29 0.26 1.13
CA GLU A 86 12.84 -0.08 -0.22
C GLU A 86 11.75 0.85 -0.76
N CYS A 87 11.02 1.55 0.14
CA CYS A 87 9.87 2.36 -0.19
C CYS A 87 9.99 3.80 0.33
N ASP A 88 9.41 4.73 -0.41
CA ASP A 88 9.23 6.13 -0.02
C ASP A 88 7.91 6.33 0.76
N LEU A 89 6.86 5.54 0.44
CA LEU A 89 5.50 5.67 0.97
C LEU A 89 4.78 4.32 1.21
#